data_AF-A0A382GM26-F1
#
_entry.id   AF-A0A382GM26-F1
#
_cell.length_a   1.000
_cell.length_b   1.000
_cell.length_c   1.000
_cell.angle_alpha   90.00
_cell.angle_beta   90.00
_cell.angle_gamma   90.00
#
_symmetry.space_group_name_H-M   'P 1'
#
loop_
_entity.id
_entity.type
_entity.pdbx_description
1 polymer ?
#
loop_
_entity_poly.entity_id
_entity_poly.type
_entity_poly.pdbx_seq_one_letter_code
_entity_poly.pdbx_strand_id
1 'polypeptide(L)'
;MAIIRDQLERSSLVKKKTRRTRHKLAEEIASQKIKERREKGHTGKSQRGTIEDIEKRREALRKQLKDEGLDEALAEHLEDLLITSEFGIAFAEKPIDGDAFFSVEAKVGSLVVFLNENHPAFKHLFAVIDKIDTDEEISKEDMRKKVIHASAALKLVMASWAMYEDEAVGEDHRNLVKARRTWGRYADEFLPTDDDEYEEG
;
A
#
# COMPACT_ATOMS: atom_id res chain seq x y z
N MET A 1 -33.58 4.64 -17.32
CA MET A 1 -32.66 5.16 -16.27
C MET A 1 -32.11 4.07 -15.34
N ALA A 2 -32.87 3.02 -14.96
CA ALA A 2 -32.38 1.98 -14.03
C ALA A 2 -31.24 1.09 -14.57
N ILE A 3 -31.24 0.77 -15.87
CA ILE A 3 -30.29 -0.17 -16.49
C ILE A 3 -28.84 0.36 -16.49
N ILE A 4 -28.66 1.67 -16.71
CA ILE A 4 -27.34 2.31 -16.73
C ILE A 4 -26.75 2.37 -15.31
N ARG A 5 -27.59 2.62 -14.30
CA ARG A 5 -27.16 2.63 -12.89
C ARG A 5 -26.72 1.25 -12.42
N ASP A 6 -27.49 0.22 -12.78
CA ASP A 6 -27.18 -1.17 -12.43
C ASP A 6 -25.89 -1.68 -13.11
N GLN A 7 -25.60 -1.21 -14.32
CA GLN A 7 -24.33 -1.49 -15.02
C GLN A 7 -23.13 -0.74 -14.42
N LEU A 8 -23.31 0.51 -13.98
CA LEU A 8 -22.28 1.27 -13.26
C LEU A 8 -21.99 0.67 -11.88
N GLU A 9 -23.00 0.21 -11.15
CA GLU A 9 -22.84 -0.49 -9.88
C GLU A 9 -22.16 -1.84 -10.06
N ARG A 10 -22.55 -2.65 -11.06
CA ARG A 10 -21.86 -3.92 -11.34
C ARG A 10 -20.41 -3.72 -11.80
N SER A 11 -20.14 -2.74 -12.66
CA SER A 11 -18.76 -2.47 -13.11
C SER A 11 -17.86 -1.94 -11.98
N SER A 12 -18.38 -1.06 -11.12
CA SER A 12 -17.65 -0.58 -9.94
C SER A 12 -17.39 -1.68 -8.91
N LEU A 13 -18.35 -2.58 -8.68
CA LEU A 13 -18.18 -3.74 -7.81
C LEU A 13 -17.16 -4.76 -8.37
N VAL A 14 -17.18 -5.01 -9.69
CA VAL A 14 -16.17 -5.83 -10.37
C VAL A 14 -14.79 -5.19 -10.26
N LYS A 15 -14.65 -3.88 -10.53
CA LYS A 15 -13.38 -3.15 -10.36
C LYS A 15 -12.88 -3.21 -8.92
N LYS A 16 -13.76 -3.05 -7.92
CA LYS A 16 -13.43 -3.14 -6.48
C LYS A 16 -12.98 -4.55 -6.07
N LYS A 17 -13.64 -5.60 -6.60
CA LYS A 17 -13.30 -7.01 -6.35
C LYS A 17 -11.97 -7.41 -7.01
N THR A 18 -11.75 -6.95 -8.23
CA THR A 18 -10.51 -7.18 -8.97
C THR A 18 -9.33 -6.46 -8.29
N ARG A 19 -9.50 -5.20 -7.87
CA ARG A 19 -8.52 -4.47 -7.05
C ARG A 19 -8.18 -5.23 -5.77
N ARG A 20 -9.21 -5.66 -5.00
CA ARG A 20 -9.03 -6.48 -3.77
C ARG A 20 -8.21 -7.76 -3.99
N THR A 21 -8.36 -8.44 -5.12
CA THR A 21 -7.65 -9.71 -5.38
C THR A 21 -6.16 -9.50 -5.66
N ARG A 22 -5.76 -8.30 -6.12
CA ARG A 22 -4.39 -8.03 -6.63
C ARG A 22 -3.46 -7.39 -5.61
N HIS A 23 -3.97 -6.50 -4.76
CA HIS A 23 -3.26 -6.07 -3.54
C HIS A 23 -2.83 -7.30 -2.73
N LYS A 24 -3.72 -8.30 -2.69
CA LYS A 24 -3.50 -9.58 -2.01
C LYS A 24 -2.20 -10.29 -2.40
N LEU A 25 -1.78 -10.33 -3.67
CA LEU A 25 -0.60 -11.13 -4.05
C LEU A 25 0.71 -10.55 -3.47
N ALA A 26 0.93 -9.25 -3.64
CA ALA A 26 2.13 -8.60 -3.11
C ALA A 26 2.09 -8.55 -1.57
N GLU A 27 0.93 -8.30 -0.99
CA GLU A 27 0.71 -8.26 0.46
C GLU A 27 0.85 -9.65 1.11
N GLU A 28 0.41 -10.72 0.45
CA GLU A 28 0.59 -12.12 0.88
C GLU A 28 2.08 -12.49 0.85
N ILE A 29 2.78 -12.22 -0.26
CA ILE A 29 4.21 -12.48 -0.36
C ILE A 29 4.97 -11.67 0.71
N ALA A 30 4.66 -10.38 0.85
CA ALA A 30 5.28 -9.52 1.84
C ALA A 30 5.01 -10.04 3.26
N SER A 31 3.76 -10.35 3.60
CA SER A 31 3.36 -10.91 4.90
C SER A 31 4.12 -12.20 5.20
N GLN A 32 4.29 -13.08 4.22
CA GLN A 32 5.08 -14.31 4.37
C GLN A 32 6.56 -14.00 4.63
N LYS A 33 7.15 -13.01 3.96
CA LYS A 33 8.53 -12.59 4.24
C LYS A 33 8.70 -11.92 5.60
N ILE A 34 7.69 -11.18 6.06
CA ILE A 34 7.66 -10.62 7.41
C ILE A 34 7.61 -11.74 8.44
N LYS A 35 6.75 -12.75 8.22
CA LYS A 35 6.67 -13.96 9.04
C LYS A 35 8.03 -14.64 9.17
N GLU A 36 8.65 -15.00 8.04
CA GLU A 36 9.98 -15.63 8.00
C GLU A 36 11.04 -14.81 8.75
N ARG A 37 10.96 -13.48 8.66
CA ARG A 37 11.90 -12.56 9.32
C ARG A 37 11.69 -12.51 10.84
N ARG A 38 10.44 -12.49 11.30
CA ARG A 38 10.07 -12.55 12.72
C ARG A 38 10.46 -13.90 13.34
N GLU A 39 10.25 -15.01 12.63
CA GLU A 39 10.68 -16.35 13.06
C GLU A 39 12.21 -16.45 13.24
N LYS A 40 12.98 -15.64 12.51
CA LYS A 40 14.44 -15.51 12.68
C LYS A 40 14.87 -14.59 13.84
N GLY A 41 13.91 -14.07 14.60
CA GLY A 41 14.18 -13.23 15.79
C GLY A 41 14.31 -11.73 15.50
N HIS A 42 14.04 -11.27 14.27
CA HIS A 42 13.95 -9.85 14.00
C HIS A 42 12.62 -9.30 14.53
N THR A 43 12.69 -8.27 15.38
CA THR A 43 11.50 -7.69 16.02
C THR A 43 11.40 -6.19 15.74
N GLY A 44 10.19 -5.75 15.41
CA GLY A 44 9.91 -4.35 15.08
C GLY A 44 8.84 -3.72 15.97
N LYS A 45 8.53 -2.44 15.74
CA LYS A 45 7.49 -1.71 16.46
C LYS A 45 6.12 -2.35 16.29
N SER A 46 5.77 -2.76 15.07
CA SER A 46 4.48 -3.39 14.75
C SER A 46 4.24 -4.66 15.57
N GLN A 47 5.27 -5.50 15.74
CA GLN A 47 5.17 -6.74 16.51
C GLN A 47 4.94 -6.50 18.01
N ARG A 48 5.52 -5.45 18.59
CA ARG A 48 5.33 -5.11 20.02
C ARG A 48 3.90 -4.69 20.35
N GLY A 49 3.13 -4.25 19.36
CA GLY A 49 1.72 -3.90 19.48
C GLY A 49 0.76 -5.03 19.11
N THR A 50 1.24 -6.25 18.89
CA THR A 50 0.38 -7.39 18.50
C THR A 50 -0.54 -7.80 19.64
N ILE A 51 -1.82 -7.98 19.32
CA ILE A 51 -2.81 -8.61 20.18
C ILE A 51 -3.08 -10.00 19.63
N GLU A 52 -2.90 -11.04 20.44
CA GLU A 52 -3.06 -12.45 20.02
C GLU A 52 -4.53 -12.81 19.71
N ASP A 53 -5.45 -12.28 20.51
CA ASP A 53 -6.88 -12.50 20.31
C ASP A 53 -7.38 -11.73 19.08
N ILE A 54 -7.86 -12.46 18.08
CA ILE A 54 -8.23 -11.92 16.77
C ILE A 54 -9.36 -10.89 16.86
N GLU A 55 -10.35 -11.12 17.72
CA GLU A 55 -11.50 -10.21 17.84
C GLU A 55 -11.11 -8.93 18.58
N LYS A 56 -10.29 -9.02 19.64
CA LYS A 56 -9.73 -7.84 20.30
C LYS A 56 -8.77 -7.08 19.39
N ARG A 57 -7.98 -7.79 18.58
CA ARG A 57 -7.11 -7.17 17.56
C ARG A 57 -7.94 -6.42 16.52
N ARG A 58 -9.04 -7.02 16.05
CA ARG A 58 -9.99 -6.41 15.12
C ARG A 58 -10.61 -5.15 15.70
N GLU A 59 -11.11 -5.20 16.93
CA GLU A 59 -11.69 -4.05 17.62
C GLU A 59 -10.67 -2.91 17.80
N ALA A 60 -9.46 -3.24 18.26
CA ALA A 60 -8.38 -2.27 18.45
C ALA A 60 -7.95 -1.63 17.12
N LEU A 61 -7.83 -2.42 16.05
CA LEU A 61 -7.50 -1.94 14.72
C LEU A 61 -8.60 -1.01 14.18
N ARG A 62 -9.87 -1.40 14.27
CA ARG A 62 -11.00 -0.57 13.83
C ARG A 62 -11.04 0.75 14.59
N LYS A 63 -10.83 0.72 15.91
CA LYS A 63 -10.74 1.94 16.72
C LYS A 63 -9.60 2.83 16.26
N GLN A 64 -8.40 2.28 16.06
CA GLN A 64 -7.24 3.05 15.61
C GLN A 64 -7.50 3.72 14.25
N LEU A 65 -8.03 2.97 13.27
CA LEU A 65 -8.33 3.49 11.93
C LEU A 65 -9.36 4.63 11.98
N LYS A 66 -10.36 4.50 12.87
CA LYS A 66 -11.39 5.52 13.08
C LYS A 66 -10.85 6.78 13.77
N ASP A 67 -10.04 6.61 14.81
CA ASP A 67 -9.43 7.72 15.55
C ASP A 67 -8.49 8.55 14.67
N GLU A 68 -7.90 7.94 13.64
CA GLU A 68 -7.08 8.59 12.62
C GLU A 68 -7.89 9.25 11.50
N GLY A 69 -9.23 9.14 11.54
CA GLY A 69 -10.12 9.79 10.58
C GLY A 69 -10.08 9.20 9.17
N LEU A 70 -9.70 7.93 9.02
CA LEU A 70 -9.77 7.27 7.71
C LEU A 70 -11.23 7.12 7.26
N ASP A 71 -11.44 7.19 5.95
CA ASP A 71 -12.73 6.87 5.33
C ASP A 71 -13.18 5.44 5.72
N GLU A 72 -14.48 5.28 5.99
CA GLU A 72 -15.04 4.01 6.48
C GLU A 72 -14.76 2.85 5.51
N ALA A 73 -14.87 3.09 4.19
CA ALA A 73 -14.64 2.03 3.21
C ALA A 73 -13.17 1.62 3.13
N LEU A 74 -12.25 2.58 3.33
CA LEU A 74 -10.82 2.30 3.43
C LEU A 74 -10.49 1.57 4.75
N ALA A 75 -11.10 1.98 5.86
CA ALA A 75 -10.92 1.35 7.16
C ALA A 75 -11.39 -0.12 7.15
N GLU A 76 -12.59 -0.40 6.63
CA GLU A 76 -13.10 -1.76 6.45
C GLU A 76 -12.17 -2.61 5.56
N HIS A 77 -11.65 -2.02 4.48
CA HIS A 77 -10.74 -2.72 3.58
C HIS A 77 -9.42 -3.11 4.27
N LEU A 78 -8.82 -2.17 5.00
CA LEU A 78 -7.59 -2.41 5.75
C LEU A 78 -7.81 -3.42 6.88
N GLU A 79 -8.95 -3.36 7.57
CA GLU A 79 -9.32 -4.35 8.59
C GLU A 79 -9.34 -5.76 8.00
N ASP A 80 -10.05 -5.97 6.90
CA ASP A 80 -10.13 -7.28 6.22
C ASP A 80 -8.74 -7.81 5.85
N LEU A 81 -7.89 -6.98 5.26
CA LEU A 81 -6.54 -7.38 4.82
C LEU A 81 -5.61 -7.71 6.00
N LEU A 82 -5.61 -6.85 7.03
CA LEU A 82 -4.68 -6.99 8.14
C LEU A 82 -5.09 -8.06 9.14
N ILE A 83 -6.39 -8.31 9.32
CA ILE A 83 -6.87 -9.38 10.19
C ILE A 83 -6.68 -10.75 9.57
N THR A 84 -6.82 -10.88 8.24
CA THR A 84 -6.61 -12.15 7.55
C THR A 84 -5.15 -12.59 7.50
N SER A 85 -4.20 -11.68 7.73
CA SER A 85 -2.77 -11.97 7.77
C SER A 85 -2.21 -11.91 9.19
N GLU A 86 -1.53 -12.98 9.62
CA GLU A 86 -0.96 -13.12 10.98
C GLU A 86 0.10 -12.04 11.28
N PHE A 87 0.82 -11.58 10.26
CA PHE A 87 1.90 -10.59 10.37
C PHE A 87 1.66 -9.36 9.46
N GLY A 88 0.38 -9.13 9.13
CA GLY A 88 -0.07 -8.43 7.93
C GLY A 88 0.57 -7.09 7.61
N ILE A 89 0.85 -6.90 6.32
CA ILE A 89 1.12 -5.60 5.71
C ILE A 89 0.05 -5.30 4.66
N ALA A 90 -0.39 -4.05 4.59
CA ALA A 90 -1.32 -3.59 3.59
C ALA A 90 -0.82 -2.30 2.92
N PHE A 91 -1.20 -2.12 1.65
CA PHE A 91 -0.96 -0.90 0.89
C PHE A 91 -2.28 -0.14 0.74
N ALA A 92 -2.25 1.13 1.11
CA ALA A 92 -3.38 2.04 0.98
C ALA A 92 -2.92 3.37 0.40
N GLU A 93 -3.89 4.17 -0.01
CA GLU A 93 -3.67 5.48 -0.64
C GLU A 93 -4.35 6.51 0.24
N LYS A 94 -3.66 7.61 0.53
CA LYS A 94 -4.25 8.78 1.17
C LYS A 94 -3.41 10.02 0.87
N PRO A 95 -3.99 11.22 0.95
CA PRO A 95 -3.22 12.45 1.00
C PRO A 95 -2.32 12.45 2.24
N ILE A 96 -1.03 12.73 2.05
CA ILE A 96 -0.05 12.91 3.14
C ILE A 96 0.59 14.27 2.98
N ASP A 97 0.76 14.98 4.09
CA ASP A 97 1.46 16.26 4.12
C ASP A 97 2.98 16.07 3.98
N GLY A 98 3.59 16.93 3.15
CA GLY A 98 5.03 17.00 2.92
C GLY A 98 5.55 16.10 1.79
N ASP A 99 6.87 16.07 1.66
CA ASP A 99 7.54 15.62 0.43
C ASP A 99 7.69 14.10 0.28
N ALA A 100 7.18 13.30 1.22
CA ALA A 100 7.32 11.85 1.13
C ALA A 100 6.24 11.27 0.21
N PHE A 101 6.62 10.51 -0.82
CA PHE A 101 5.66 9.79 -1.67
C PHE A 101 5.02 8.56 -1.00
N PHE A 102 5.48 8.16 0.18
CA PHE A 102 4.84 7.15 1.01
C PHE A 102 5.15 7.33 2.49
N SER A 103 4.30 6.81 3.37
CA SER A 103 4.54 6.65 4.80
C SER A 103 4.42 5.19 5.24
N VAL A 104 5.06 4.87 6.37
CA VAL A 104 5.00 3.56 7.03
C VAL A 104 4.39 3.76 8.40
N GLU A 105 3.31 3.03 8.68
CA GLU A 105 2.59 3.15 9.94
C GLU A 105 2.39 1.78 10.57
N ALA A 106 2.91 1.61 11.78
CA ALA A 106 2.62 0.44 12.61
C ALA A 106 1.20 0.53 13.17
N LYS A 107 0.40 -0.49 12.85
CA LYS A 107 -0.92 -0.75 13.42
C LYS A 107 -0.84 -1.99 14.29
N VAL A 108 -1.91 -2.30 15.03
CA VAL A 108 -2.00 -3.41 15.99
C VAL A 108 -1.47 -4.76 15.43
N GLY A 109 -0.16 -5.02 15.58
CA GLY A 109 0.53 -6.22 15.06
C GLY A 109 0.99 -6.15 13.59
N SER A 110 0.65 -5.08 12.87
CA SER A 110 0.67 -4.99 11.42
C SER A 110 1.33 -3.71 10.90
N LEU A 111 1.61 -3.67 9.60
CA LEU A 111 2.12 -2.48 8.92
C LEU A 111 1.12 -1.99 7.87
N VAL A 112 0.98 -0.68 7.74
CA VAL A 112 0.32 -0.07 6.60
C VAL A 112 1.31 0.86 5.91
N VAL A 113 1.45 0.65 4.60
CA VAL A 113 2.19 1.56 3.73
C VAL A 113 1.18 2.44 3.02
N PHE A 114 1.17 3.72 3.36
CA PHE A 114 0.31 4.68 2.69
C PHE A 114 1.07 5.35 1.55
N LEU A 115 0.56 5.25 0.33
CA LEU A 115 1.05 5.95 -0.84
C LEU A 115 0.46 7.37 -0.85
N ASN A 116 1.31 8.38 -1.00
CA ASN A 116 0.91 9.78 -0.91
C ASN A 116 0.30 10.27 -2.21
N GLU A 117 -1.03 10.45 -2.22
CA GLU A 117 -1.75 10.95 -3.40
C GLU A 117 -1.34 12.37 -3.82
N ASN A 118 -0.76 13.17 -2.92
CA ASN A 118 -0.29 14.52 -3.21
C ASN A 118 1.04 14.56 -3.96
N HIS A 119 1.79 13.46 -4.01
CA HIS A 119 3.12 13.42 -4.59
C HIS A 119 3.07 12.98 -6.07
N PRO A 120 3.83 13.59 -7.01
CA PRO A 120 3.82 13.22 -8.44
C PRO A 120 4.08 11.74 -8.71
N ALA A 121 4.99 11.11 -7.96
CA ALA A 121 5.21 9.65 -7.97
C ALA A 121 3.92 8.82 -7.86
N PHE A 122 2.90 9.29 -7.14
CA PHE A 122 1.62 8.60 -7.10
C PHE A 122 0.98 8.49 -8.48
N LYS A 123 0.97 9.56 -9.26
CA LYS A 123 0.41 9.54 -10.62
C LYS A 123 1.24 8.67 -11.54
N HIS A 124 2.54 8.93 -11.64
CA HIS A 124 3.39 8.32 -12.68
C HIS A 124 3.84 6.90 -12.36
N LEU A 125 3.91 6.54 -11.08
CA LEU A 125 4.39 5.22 -10.67
C LEU A 125 3.24 4.34 -10.19
N PHE A 126 2.48 4.80 -9.19
CA PHE A 126 1.51 3.93 -8.52
C PHE A 126 0.18 3.82 -9.29
N ALA A 127 -0.38 4.96 -9.71
CA ALA A 127 -1.68 5.02 -10.39
C ALA A 127 -1.61 4.53 -11.83
N VAL A 128 -0.53 4.79 -12.57
CA VAL A 128 -0.32 4.26 -13.93
C VAL A 128 -0.26 2.73 -13.91
N ILE A 129 0.51 2.18 -12.97
CA ILE A 129 0.65 0.72 -12.82
C ILE A 129 -0.70 0.09 -12.44
N ASP A 130 -1.47 0.71 -11.54
CA ASP A 130 -2.78 0.20 -11.14
C ASP A 130 -3.86 0.40 -12.24
N LYS A 131 -3.81 1.49 -13.04
CA LYS A 131 -4.75 1.76 -14.14
C LYS A 131 -4.57 0.81 -15.32
N ILE A 132 -3.34 0.61 -15.81
CA ILE A 132 -3.05 -0.25 -16.98
C ILE A 132 -3.40 -1.72 -16.69
N ASP A 133 -3.40 -2.13 -15.41
CA ASP A 133 -3.81 -3.46 -14.99
C ASP A 133 -5.36 -3.62 -14.95
N THR A 134 -6.13 -2.53 -14.88
CA THR A 134 -7.62 -2.54 -14.83
C THR A 134 -8.32 -2.39 -16.18
N ASP A 135 -7.60 -2.02 -17.24
CA ASP A 135 -8.18 -1.87 -18.57
C ASP A 135 -8.30 -3.24 -19.29
N GLU A 136 -9.48 -3.55 -19.82
CA GLU A 136 -9.77 -4.84 -20.48
C GLU A 136 -9.41 -4.83 -21.98
N GLU A 137 -9.05 -3.67 -22.56
CA GLU A 137 -8.84 -3.50 -24.00
C GLU A 137 -7.38 -3.45 -24.50
N ILE A 138 -6.37 -3.82 -23.69
CA ILE A 138 -4.98 -3.88 -24.19
C ILE A 138 -4.52 -5.34 -24.36
N SER A 139 -4.65 -5.87 -25.57
CA SER A 139 -4.09 -7.21 -25.90
C SER A 139 -2.58 -7.16 -26.17
N LYS A 140 -1.78 -7.56 -25.18
CA LYS A 140 -0.69 -8.55 -25.25
C LYS A 140 -0.56 -9.12 -23.83
N GLU A 141 -1.04 -10.34 -23.57
CA GLU A 141 -1.10 -10.96 -22.24
C GLU A 141 0.22 -10.84 -21.44
N ASP A 142 1.35 -10.90 -22.14
CA ASP A 142 2.69 -10.71 -21.57
C ASP A 142 2.96 -9.30 -21.06
N MET A 143 2.40 -8.26 -21.69
CA MET A 143 2.53 -6.87 -21.24
C MET A 143 1.76 -6.65 -19.94
N ARG A 144 0.53 -7.18 -19.86
CA ARG A 144 -0.26 -7.16 -18.61
C ARG A 144 0.47 -7.88 -17.49
N LYS A 145 1.00 -9.08 -17.75
CA LYS A 145 1.82 -9.83 -16.78
C LYS A 145 3.02 -9.02 -16.32
N LYS A 146 3.76 -8.39 -17.24
CA LYS A 146 4.93 -7.54 -16.90
C LYS A 146 4.55 -6.36 -16.01
N VAL A 147 3.43 -5.69 -16.27
CA VAL A 147 2.92 -4.59 -15.44
C VAL A 147 2.54 -5.08 -14.05
N ILE A 148 1.83 -6.21 -13.95
CA ILE A 148 1.49 -6.84 -12.66
C ILE A 148 2.76 -7.18 -11.89
N HIS A 149 3.76 -7.78 -12.54
CA HIS A 149 5.04 -8.11 -11.92
C HIS A 149 5.80 -6.87 -11.46
N ALA A 150 5.81 -5.80 -12.24
CA ALA A 150 6.44 -4.54 -11.85
C ALA A 150 5.73 -3.91 -10.65
N SER A 151 4.39 -3.88 -10.63
CA SER A 151 3.58 -3.44 -9.48
C SER A 151 3.92 -4.22 -8.21
N ALA A 152 3.90 -5.54 -8.32
CA ALA A 152 4.17 -6.42 -7.19
C ALA A 152 5.61 -6.24 -6.69
N ALA A 153 6.59 -6.18 -7.59
CA ALA A 153 7.98 -5.95 -7.24
C ALA A 153 8.18 -4.61 -6.52
N LEU A 154 7.55 -3.54 -7.01
CA LEU A 154 7.61 -2.23 -6.36
C LEU A 154 7.00 -2.27 -4.95
N LYS A 155 5.79 -2.83 -4.80
CA LYS A 155 5.15 -3.03 -3.49
C LYS A 155 6.04 -3.87 -2.57
N LEU A 156 6.69 -4.91 -3.05
CA LEU A 156 7.63 -5.73 -2.26
C LEU A 156 8.88 -4.94 -1.83
N VAL A 157 9.43 -4.09 -2.70
CA VAL A 157 10.53 -3.18 -2.33
C VAL A 157 10.08 -2.22 -1.24
N MET A 158 8.89 -1.64 -1.35
CA MET A 158 8.34 -0.76 -0.32
C MET A 158 8.03 -1.49 0.99
N ALA A 159 7.55 -2.73 0.92
CA ALA A 159 7.36 -3.59 2.09
C ALA A 159 8.70 -3.87 2.79
N SER A 160 9.78 -4.06 2.01
CA SER A 160 11.11 -4.25 2.59
C SER A 160 11.62 -2.98 3.28
N TRP A 161 11.36 -1.79 2.71
CA TRP A 161 11.60 -0.52 3.39
C TRP A 161 10.76 -0.40 4.67
N ALA A 162 9.48 -0.73 4.61
CA ALA A 162 8.58 -0.67 5.77
C ALA A 162 9.08 -1.54 6.92
N MET A 163 9.56 -2.74 6.63
CA MET A 163 10.20 -3.59 7.63
C MET A 163 11.51 -3.03 8.16
N TYR A 164 12.33 -2.43 7.29
CA TYR A 164 13.58 -1.80 7.72
C TYR A 164 13.31 -0.63 8.68
N GLU A 165 12.30 0.18 8.39
CA GLU A 165 11.85 1.28 9.25
C GLU A 165 11.20 0.79 10.55
N ASP A 166 10.45 -0.32 10.51
CA ASP A 166 9.76 -0.92 11.67
C ASP A 166 10.74 -1.56 12.68
N GLU A 167 11.81 -2.18 12.19
CA GLU A 167 12.86 -2.82 13.00
C GLU A 167 13.84 -1.82 13.60
N ALA A 168 13.98 -0.64 12.99
CA ALA A 168 14.83 0.40 13.51
C ALA A 168 14.27 0.99 14.81
N VAL A 169 15.18 1.41 15.70
CA VAL A 169 14.83 2.03 16.99
C VAL A 169 15.59 3.34 17.19
N GLY A 170 15.02 4.22 18.01
CA GLY A 170 15.70 5.44 18.45
C GLY A 170 16.13 6.34 17.29
N GLU A 171 17.44 6.59 17.20
CA GLU A 171 18.02 7.48 16.19
C GLU A 171 17.99 6.89 14.78
N ASP A 172 18.24 5.60 14.63
CA ASP A 172 18.22 4.92 13.33
C ASP A 172 16.85 5.05 12.68
N HIS A 173 15.77 4.81 13.45
CA HIS A 173 14.41 5.00 12.95
C HIS A 173 14.19 6.45 12.47
N ARG A 174 14.60 7.44 13.26
CA ARG A 174 14.48 8.86 12.86
C ARG A 174 15.26 9.16 11.58
N ASN A 175 16.45 8.57 11.43
CA ASN A 175 17.27 8.75 10.25
C ASN A 175 16.66 8.10 9.01
N LEU A 176 16.04 6.92 9.15
CA LEU A 176 15.30 6.27 8.05
C LEU A 176 14.09 7.10 7.62
N VAL A 177 13.29 7.62 8.56
CA VAL A 177 12.18 8.52 8.22
C VAL A 177 12.66 9.77 7.50
N LYS A 178 13.77 10.38 7.94
CA LYS A 178 14.38 11.54 7.27
C LYS A 178 14.89 11.18 5.87
N ALA A 179 15.54 10.03 5.71
CA ALA A 179 16.05 9.56 4.43
C ALA A 179 14.89 9.35 3.44
N ARG A 180 13.80 8.71 3.88
CA ARG A 180 12.58 8.53 3.06
C ARG A 180 11.98 9.85 2.61
N ARG A 181 11.84 10.81 3.53
CA ARG A 181 11.33 12.17 3.20
C ARG A 181 12.24 12.91 2.24
N THR A 182 13.55 12.85 2.49
CA THR A 182 14.55 13.50 1.63
C THR A 182 14.54 12.90 0.23
N TRP A 183 14.49 11.57 0.13
CA TRP A 183 14.35 10.88 -1.15
C TRP A 183 13.07 11.31 -1.87
N GLY A 184 11.96 11.41 -1.16
CA GLY A 184 10.72 11.90 -1.73
C GLY A 184 10.83 13.32 -2.29
N ARG A 185 11.41 14.25 -1.53
CA ARG A 185 11.68 15.61 -2.05
C ARG A 185 12.50 15.60 -3.34
N TYR A 186 13.57 14.82 -3.40
CA TYR A 186 14.33 14.68 -4.64
C TYR A 186 13.45 14.10 -5.75
N ALA A 187 12.68 13.05 -5.48
CA ALA A 187 11.78 12.47 -6.48
C ALA A 187 10.75 13.48 -7.01
N ASP A 188 10.20 14.35 -6.15
CA ASP A 188 9.32 15.45 -6.54
C ASP A 188 10.01 16.43 -7.52
N GLU A 189 11.29 16.76 -7.27
CA GLU A 189 12.08 17.63 -8.17
C GLU A 189 12.39 16.99 -9.53
N PHE A 190 12.51 15.65 -9.59
CA PHE A 190 12.87 14.93 -10.82
C PHE A 190 11.66 14.46 -11.63
N LEU A 191 10.50 14.31 -11.00
CA LEU A 191 9.30 13.83 -11.68
C LEU A 191 8.59 14.99 -12.36
N PRO A 192 8.20 14.83 -13.63
CA PRO A 192 7.45 15.85 -14.34
C PRO A 192 6.08 16.03 -13.69
N THR A 193 5.49 17.21 -13.85
CA THR A 193 4.15 17.49 -13.33
C THR A 193 3.04 16.99 -14.26
N ASP A 194 3.36 16.79 -15.55
CA ASP A 194 2.45 16.40 -16.62
C ASP A 194 2.92 15.12 -17.34
N ASP A 195 1.97 14.31 -17.81
CA ASP A 195 2.25 13.00 -18.43
C ASP A 195 2.90 13.12 -19.83
N ASP A 196 2.76 14.28 -20.48
CA ASP A 196 3.18 14.52 -21.87
C ASP A 196 4.71 14.60 -22.04
N GLU A 197 5.48 14.72 -20.95
CA GLU A 197 6.96 14.75 -20.98
C GLU A 197 7.60 13.36 -21.21
N TYR A 198 6.80 12.29 -21.19
CA TYR A 198 7.27 10.93 -21.45
C TYR A 198 7.05 10.45 -22.89
N GLU A 199 6.47 11.27 -23.77
CA GLU A 199 6.30 10.92 -25.18
C GLU A 199 7.63 11.12 -25.94
N GLU A 200 8.21 10.03 -26.46
CA GLU A 200 9.32 10.12 -27.44
C GLU A 200 8.75 10.69 -28.76
N GLY A 201 9.31 11.82 -29.20
CA GLY A 201 8.98 12.45 -30.49
C GLY A 201 9.50 11.70 -31.72
#